data_AF-A0A8J7ACP6-F1
#
_entry.id   AF-A0A8J7ACP6-F1
#
_cell.length_a   1.000
_cell.length_b   1.000
_cell.length_c   1.000
_cell.angle_alpha   90.00
_cell.angle_beta   90.00
_cell.angle_gamma   90.00
#
_symmetry.space_group_name_H-M   'P 1'
#
loop_
_entity.id
_entity.type
_entity.pdbx_description
1 polymer ?
#
loop_
_entity_poly.entity_id
_entity_poly.type
_entity_poly.pdbx_seq_one_letter_code
_entity_poly.pdbx_strand_id
1 'polypeptide(L)' 'MKPYSLDLRQKIVDAYACGDISQRKLAKNFGVTLSFVQNLLK' A
#
# COMPACT_ATOMS: atom_id res chain seq x y z
N MET A 1 -7.12 -20.45 3.00
CA MET A 1 -6.87 -19.29 2.10
C MET A 1 -5.41 -18.89 2.30
N LYS A 2 -4.55 -19.06 1.28
CA LYS A 2 -3.12 -18.71 1.40
C LYS A 2 -3.02 -17.21 1.73
N PRO A 3 -2.21 -16.78 2.72
CA PRO A 3 -2.03 -15.38 3.07
C PRO A 3 -1.14 -14.73 2.02
N TYR A 4 -1.66 -14.54 0.80
CA TYR A 4 -0.88 -14.07 -0.34
C TYR A 4 -0.33 -12.63 -0.19
N SER A 5 -0.46 -11.95 0.95
CA SER A 5 -0.27 -10.49 0.96
C SER A 5 0.06 -9.84 2.31
N LEU A 6 0.68 -10.52 3.27
CA LEU A 6 1.24 -9.80 4.42
C LEU A 6 2.37 -8.88 3.96
N ASP A 7 3.27 -9.38 3.10
CA ASP A 7 4.40 -8.61 2.59
C ASP A 7 3.99 -7.38 1.77
N LEU A 8 2.98 -7.51 0.90
CA LEU A 8 2.56 -6.37 0.06
C LEU A 8 1.90 -5.29 0.91
N ARG A 9 1.05 -5.68 1.87
CA ARG A 9 0.39 -4.73 2.78
C ARG A 9 1.40 -4.04 3.69
N GLN A 10 2.32 -4.80 4.28
CA GLN A 10 3.40 -4.25 5.10
C GLN A 10 4.28 -3.31 4.29
N LYS A 11 4.74 -3.70 3.09
CA LYS A 11 5.54 -2.79 2.24
C LYS A 11 4.81 -1.49 1.88
N ILE A 12 3.50 -1.53 1.64
CA ILE A 12 2.69 -0.34 1.37
C ILE A 12 2.61 0.55 2.62
N VAL A 13 2.38 -0.03 3.80
CA VAL A 13 2.31 0.69 5.08
C VAL A 13 3.68 1.25 5.47
N ASP A 14 4.75 0.49 5.31
CA ASP A 14 6.13 0.91 5.59
C ASP A 14 6.56 2.04 4.67
N ALA A 15 6.25 1.95 3.37
CA ALA A 15 6.52 3.01 2.41
C ALA A 15 5.69 4.28 2.68
N TYR A 16 4.48 4.14 3.20
CA TYR A 16 3.67 5.26 3.67
C TYR A 16 4.22 5.88 4.97
N ALA A 17 4.61 5.04 5.94
CA ALA A 17 5.17 5.43 7.22
C ALA A 17 6.56 6.08 7.08
N CYS A 18 7.33 5.70 6.05
CA CYS A 18 8.63 6.28 5.74
C CYS A 18 8.54 7.72 5.19
N GLY A 19 7.33 8.22 4.92
CA GLY A 19 7.03 9.65 5.05
C GLY A 19 7.10 10.54 3.81
N ASP A 20 7.42 10.02 2.62
CA ASP A 20 7.72 10.90 1.46
C ASP A 20 6.92 10.63 0.17
N ILE A 21 5.77 9.94 0.30
CA ILE A 21 4.98 9.53 -0.87
C ILE A 21 3.48 9.65 -0.64
N SER A 22 2.81 10.38 -1.55
CA SER A 22 1.35 10.48 -1.56
C SER A 22 0.71 9.14 -1.89
N GLN A 23 -0.50 8.89 -1.37
CA GLN A 23 -1.25 7.64 -1.60
C GLN A 23 -1.42 7.29 -3.10
N ARG A 24 -1.52 8.30 -3.98
CA ARG A 24 -1.52 8.10 -5.45
C ARG A 24 -0.19 7.57 -5.98
N LYS A 25 0.92 8.14 -5.51
CA LYS A 25 2.27 7.76 -5.95
C LYS A 25 2.63 6.39 -5.40
N LEU A 26 2.20 6.09 -4.17
CA LEU A 26 2.23 4.76 -3.57
C LEU A 26 1.46 3.73 -4.44
N ALA A 27 0.20 4.02 -4.77
CA ALA A 27 -0.63 3.15 -5.60
C ALA A 27 0.02 2.85 -6.97
N LYS A 28 0.59 3.88 -7.62
CA LYS A 28 1.31 3.73 -8.89
C LYS A 28 2.59 2.91 -8.76
N ASN A 29 3.37 3.09 -7.69
CA ASN A 29 4.62 2.34 -7.45
C ASN A 29 4.37 0.86 -7.17
N PHE A 30 3.28 0.55 -6.46
CA PHE A 30 2.91 -0.83 -6.13
C PHE A 30 1.98 -1.48 -7.18
N GLY A 31 1.58 -0.74 -8.22
CA GLY A 31 0.64 -1.23 -9.25
C GLY A 31 -0.74 -1.55 -8.71
N VAL A 32 -1.13 -0.96 -7.58
CA VAL A 32 -2.41 -1.18 -6.89
C VAL A 32 -3.34 0.00 -7.13
N THR A 33 -4.64 -0.20 -6.92
CA THR A 33 -5.61 0.87 -7.02
C THR A 33 -5.53 1.81 -5.81
N LEU A 34 -5.90 3.08 -6.02
CA LEU A 34 -6.01 4.05 -4.92
C LEU A 34 -7.03 3.58 -3.87
N SER A 35 -8.14 2.99 -4.31
CA SER A 35 -9.15 2.40 -3.41
C SER A 35 -8.58 1.27 -2.55
N PHE A 36 -7.64 0.48 -3.07
CA PHE A 36 -6.97 -0.55 -2.29
C PHE A 36 -6.10 0.05 -1.17
N VAL A 37 -5.30 1.08 -1.49
CA VAL A 37 -4.50 1.80 -0.49
C VAL A 37 -5.38 2.50 0.53
N GLN A 38 -6.47 3.13 0.09
CA GLN A 38 -7.44 3.78 0.99
C GLN A 38 -8.13 2.78 1.92
N ASN A 39 -8.54 1.62 1.41
CA ASN A 39 -9.14 0.56 2.24
C ASN A 39 -8.12 -0.09 3.19
N LEU A 40 -6.81 0.03 2.92
CA LEU A 40 -5.74 -0.47 3.78
C LEU A 40 -5.39 0.52 4.90
N LEU A 41 -5.52 1.81 4.64
CA LEU A 41 -5.24 2.91 5.59
C LEU A 41 -6.47 3.34 6.41
N LYS A 42 -7.65 2.81 6.09
CA LYS A 42 -8.92 3.07 6.79
C LYS A 42 -9.16 2.05 7.88
#